data_AF-A0A9J9GF11-F1
#
_entry.id   AF-A0A9J9GF11-F1
#
_cell.length_a   1.000
_cell.length_b   1.000
_cell.length_c   1.000
_cell.angle_alpha   90.00
_cell.angle_beta   90.00
_cell.angle_gamma   90.00
#
_symmetry.space_group_name_H-M   'P 1'
#
loop_
_entity.id
_entity.type
_entity.pdbx_description
1 polymer ?
#
loop_
_entity_poly.entity_id
_entity_poly.type
_entity_poly.pdbx_seq_one_letter_code
_entity_poly.pdbx_strand_id
1 'polypeptide(L)'
;MAIIPTLPTSQSADSFTHQLLALSLPASADSLQIADACTAFASVLVETDDTETRRALCERLLDALGQLHSLCSDLSPYLVKHLLEGEKIDSCAPDCWQNTATQVEYAQALTQAIQGGTLSASVEKTLTGLLHDMVWLLAEFVRESSVTQAA
;
A
#
# COMPACT_ATOMS: atom_id res chain seq x y z
N MET A 1 39.21 -28.78 -0.93
CA MET A 1 37.97 -28.85 -1.74
C MET A 1 36.87 -28.22 -0.89
N ALA A 2 36.61 -26.92 -1.09
CA ALA A 2 35.63 -26.18 -0.30
C ALA A 2 34.28 -26.27 -1.02
N ILE A 3 33.29 -26.85 -0.36
CA ILE A 3 31.91 -26.95 -0.87
C ILE A 3 31.24 -25.64 -0.45
N ILE A 4 31.06 -24.73 -1.40
CA ILE A 4 30.26 -23.52 -1.21
C ILE A 4 28.80 -24.00 -1.09
N PRO A 5 28.10 -23.77 0.03
CA PRO A 5 26.68 -24.05 0.08
C PRO A 5 25.98 -23.01 -0.79
N THR A 6 25.35 -23.49 -1.86
CA THR A 6 24.49 -22.70 -2.73
C THR A 6 23.28 -22.27 -1.91
N LEU A 7 23.13 -20.95 -1.74
CA LEU A 7 22.09 -20.32 -0.97
C LEU A 7 20.71 -20.55 -1.63
N PRO A 8 19.70 -21.10 -0.95
CA PRO A 8 18.35 -21.23 -1.48
C PRO A 8 17.58 -19.92 -1.25
N THR A 9 17.99 -18.80 -1.87
CA THR A 9 17.29 -17.51 -1.66
C THR A 9 16.12 -17.33 -2.61
N SER A 10 16.08 -18.00 -3.77
CA SER A 10 14.99 -17.78 -4.74
C SER A 10 13.70 -18.52 -4.38
N GLN A 11 13.75 -19.76 -3.89
CA GLN A 11 12.53 -20.54 -3.64
C GLN A 11 11.60 -19.94 -2.57
N SER A 12 12.15 -19.23 -1.57
CA SER A 12 11.33 -18.63 -0.51
C SER A 12 10.64 -17.35 -0.95
N ALA A 13 11.27 -16.54 -1.81
CA ALA A 13 10.70 -15.29 -2.31
C ALA A 13 9.55 -15.56 -3.30
N ASP A 14 9.72 -16.55 -4.18
CA ASP A 14 8.67 -17.01 -5.08
C ASP A 14 7.47 -17.55 -4.29
N SER A 15 7.71 -18.37 -3.26
CA SER A 15 6.65 -18.91 -2.40
C SER A 15 5.89 -17.83 -1.65
N PHE A 16 6.57 -16.80 -1.13
CA PHE A 16 5.91 -15.69 -0.42
C PHE A 16 5.05 -14.85 -1.35
N THR A 17 5.56 -14.54 -2.55
CA THR A 17 4.82 -13.76 -3.56
C THR A 17 3.55 -14.50 -4.01
N HIS A 18 3.64 -15.80 -4.23
CA HIS A 18 2.47 -16.63 -4.54
C HIS A 18 1.46 -16.68 -3.39
N GLN A 19 1.90 -16.75 -2.13
CA GLN A 19 1.02 -16.68 -0.97
C GLN A 19 0.31 -15.32 -0.86
N LEU A 20 1.03 -14.23 -1.13
CA LEU A 20 0.49 -12.87 -1.11
C LEU A 20 -0.54 -12.67 -2.23
N LEU A 21 -0.26 -13.16 -3.45
CA LEU A 21 -1.21 -13.12 -4.55
C LEU A 21 -2.44 -14.00 -4.32
N ALA A 22 -2.29 -15.11 -3.59
CA ALA A 22 -3.39 -15.98 -3.17
C ALA A 22 -4.18 -15.40 -1.99
N LEU A 23 -3.65 -14.40 -1.29
CA LEU A 23 -4.33 -13.74 -0.18
C LEU A 23 -5.60 -13.08 -0.71
N SER A 24 -6.74 -13.62 -0.29
CA SER A 24 -8.03 -13.01 -0.55
C SER A 24 -8.39 -12.18 0.67
N LEU A 25 -8.47 -10.87 0.48
CA LEU A 25 -8.85 -9.97 1.56
C LEU A 25 -10.35 -10.19 1.87
N PRO A 26 -10.72 -10.50 3.12
CA PRO A 26 -12.11 -10.74 3.47
C PRO A 26 -12.92 -9.45 3.31
N ALA A 27 -14.19 -9.56 2.88
CA ALA A 27 -15.08 -8.40 2.73
C ALA A 27 -15.37 -7.66 4.05
N SER A 28 -15.01 -8.27 5.20
CA SER A 28 -15.09 -7.69 6.55
C SER A 28 -13.73 -7.21 7.07
N ALA A 29 -12.73 -7.04 6.19
CA ALA A 29 -11.41 -6.54 6.60
C ALA A 29 -11.52 -5.08 7.06
N ASP A 30 -10.95 -4.79 8.23
CA ASP A 30 -10.85 -3.42 8.73
C ASP A 30 -9.82 -2.62 7.93
N SER A 31 -9.92 -1.28 7.99
CA SER A 31 -9.03 -0.36 7.27
C SER A 31 -7.54 -0.66 7.49
N LEU A 32 -7.17 -1.06 8.71
CA LEU A 32 -5.80 -1.43 9.05
C LEU A 32 -5.31 -2.69 8.31
N GLN A 33 -6.15 -3.73 8.24
CA GLN A 33 -5.80 -4.97 7.53
C GLN A 33 -5.64 -4.71 6.03
N ILE A 34 -6.49 -3.85 5.47
CA ILE A 34 -6.40 -3.41 4.07
C ILE A 34 -5.11 -2.63 3.83
N ALA A 35 -4.76 -1.71 4.73
CA ALA A 35 -3.56 -0.90 4.60
C ALA A 35 -2.26 -1.72 4.76
N ASP A 36 -2.23 -2.68 5.70
CA ASP A 36 -1.10 -3.62 5.85
C ASP A 36 -0.95 -4.50 4.60
N ALA A 37 -2.06 -4.96 4.01
CA ALA A 37 -2.05 -5.69 2.74
C ALA A 37 -1.50 -4.84 1.58
N CYS A 38 -1.95 -3.59 1.43
CA CYS A 38 -1.41 -2.66 0.45
C CYS A 38 0.11 -2.50 0.61
N THR A 39 0.58 -2.33 1.84
CA THR A 39 2.01 -2.18 2.14
C THR A 39 2.78 -3.42 1.72
N ALA A 40 2.29 -4.61 2.07
CA ALA A 40 2.92 -5.87 1.66
C ALA A 40 2.97 -6.03 0.12
N PHE A 41 1.88 -5.71 -0.58
CA PHE A 41 1.86 -5.74 -2.05
C PHE A 41 2.90 -4.78 -2.63
N ALA A 42 2.98 -3.55 -2.13
CA ALA A 42 3.92 -2.56 -2.62
C ALA A 42 5.38 -2.94 -2.30
N SER A 43 5.67 -3.53 -1.14
CA SER A 43 7.02 -4.00 -0.81
C SER A 43 7.48 -5.12 -1.74
N VAL A 44 6.62 -6.11 -2.00
CA VAL A 44 6.94 -7.19 -2.96
C VAL A 44 7.04 -6.66 -4.38
N LEU A 45 6.23 -5.66 -4.75
CA LEU A 45 6.29 -5.01 -6.07
C LEU A 45 7.67 -4.37 -6.34
N VAL A 46 8.31 -3.77 -5.32
CA VAL A 46 9.66 -3.19 -5.43
C VAL A 46 10.73 -4.25 -5.72
N GLU A 47 10.55 -5.46 -5.19
CA GLU A 47 11.50 -6.56 -5.32
C GLU A 47 11.25 -7.46 -6.55
N THR A 48 10.10 -7.28 -7.22
CA THR A 48 9.67 -8.15 -8.33
C THR A 48 10.09 -7.60 -9.68
N ASP A 49 11.00 -8.30 -10.35
CA ASP A 49 11.39 -8.02 -11.75
C ASP A 49 10.48 -8.71 -12.79
N ASP A 50 9.78 -9.78 -12.39
CA ASP A 50 8.91 -10.55 -13.30
C ASP A 50 7.65 -9.77 -13.69
N THR A 51 7.41 -9.66 -15.00
CA THR A 51 6.35 -8.79 -15.53
C THR A 51 4.94 -9.35 -15.29
N GLU A 52 4.79 -10.68 -15.23
CA GLU A 52 3.49 -11.31 -14.98
C GLU A 52 3.09 -11.15 -13.51
N THR A 53 4.02 -11.44 -12.61
CA THR A 53 3.88 -11.30 -11.16
C THR A 53 3.65 -9.84 -10.78
N ARG A 54 4.42 -8.91 -11.36
CA ARG A 54 4.25 -7.47 -11.14
C ARG A 54 2.87 -6.98 -11.53
N ARG A 55 2.32 -7.46 -12.65
CA ARG A 55 0.96 -7.11 -13.09
C ARG A 55 -0.09 -7.63 -12.11
N ALA A 56 0.03 -8.89 -11.69
CA ALA A 56 -0.87 -9.47 -10.71
C ALA A 56 -0.83 -8.73 -9.36
N LEU A 57 0.36 -8.30 -8.92
CA LEU A 57 0.54 -7.48 -7.72
C LEU A 57 -0.11 -6.09 -7.89
N CYS A 58 0.05 -5.46 -9.05
CA CYS A 58 -0.61 -4.17 -9.35
C CYS A 58 -2.14 -4.29 -9.31
N GLU A 59 -2.71 -5.35 -9.90
CA GLU A 59 -4.15 -5.60 -9.86
C GLU A 59 -4.66 -5.78 -8.42
N ARG A 60 -3.98 -6.60 -7.62
CA ARG A 60 -4.31 -6.79 -6.20
C ARG A 60 -4.18 -5.49 -5.39
N LEU A 61 -3.15 -4.71 -5.65
CA LEU A 61 -2.94 -3.42 -4.99
C LEU A 61 -4.04 -2.42 -5.36
N LEU A 62 -4.47 -2.37 -6.63
CA LEU A 62 -5.58 -1.52 -7.05
C LEU A 62 -6.90 -1.90 -6.36
N ASP A 63 -7.20 -3.20 -6.25
CA ASP A 63 -8.38 -3.68 -5.54
C ASP A 63 -8.34 -3.32 -4.05
N ALA A 64 -7.19 -3.46 -3.40
CA ALA A 64 -7.01 -3.11 -2.00
C ALA A 64 -7.10 -1.59 -1.76
N LEU A 65 -6.48 -0.78 -2.64
CA LEU A 65 -6.61 0.68 -2.61
C LEU A 65 -8.05 1.14 -2.87
N GLY A 66 -8.79 0.47 -3.76
CA GLY A 66 -10.21 0.75 -4.00
C GLY A 66 -11.08 0.51 -2.76
N GLN A 67 -10.82 -0.59 -2.04
CA GLN A 67 -11.47 -0.84 -0.76
C GLN A 67 -11.07 0.22 0.27
N LEU A 68 -9.78 0.53 0.41
CA LEU A 68 -9.31 1.56 1.34
C LEU A 68 -9.95 2.93 1.06
N HIS A 69 -10.08 3.31 -0.22
CA HIS A 69 -10.76 4.53 -0.63
C HIS A 69 -12.22 4.57 -0.13
N SER A 70 -12.96 3.47 -0.27
CA SER A 70 -14.34 3.39 0.21
C SER A 70 -14.44 3.54 1.73
N LEU A 71 -13.57 2.90 2.51
CA LEU A 71 -13.53 3.07 3.97
C LEU A 71 -13.12 4.50 4.38
N CYS A 72 -12.17 5.11 3.67
CA CYS A 72 -11.76 6.50 3.91
C CYS A 72 -12.87 7.51 3.58
N SER A 73 -13.71 7.25 2.58
CA SER A 73 -14.85 8.11 2.27
C SER A 73 -15.93 8.09 3.35
N ASP A 74 -16.11 6.96 4.05
CA ASP A 74 -17.02 6.82 5.20
C ASP A 74 -16.48 7.43 6.51
N LEU A 75 -15.17 7.70 6.61
CA LEU A 75 -14.54 8.38 7.76
C LEU A 75 -14.79 9.90 7.80
N SER A 76 -15.34 10.47 6.72
CA SER A 76 -15.58 11.91 6.52
C SER A 76 -16.34 12.63 7.66
N PRO A 77 -17.45 12.10 8.24
CA PRO A 77 -18.18 12.83 9.28
C PRO A 77 -17.44 12.91 10.63
N TYR A 78 -16.54 11.97 10.93
CA TYR A 78 -15.79 11.95 12.19
C TYR A 78 -14.61 12.95 12.16
N LEU A 79 -13.91 13.02 11.03
CA LEU A 79 -12.86 14.01 10.76
C LEU A 79 -13.38 15.45 10.78
N VAL A 80 -14.58 15.69 10.24
CA VAL A 80 -15.22 17.02 10.29
C VAL A 80 -15.52 17.45 11.73
N LYS A 81 -15.89 16.51 12.62
CA LYS A 81 -16.16 16.83 14.02
C LYS A 81 -14.88 17.19 14.79
N HIS A 82 -13.82 16.40 14.62
CA HIS A 82 -12.51 16.67 15.23
C HIS A 82 -11.86 17.96 14.71
N LEU A 83 -11.98 18.23 13.41
CA LEU A 83 -11.52 19.49 12.80
C LEU A 83 -12.31 20.71 13.30
N LEU A 84 -13.60 20.56 13.62
CA LEU A 84 -14.43 21.63 14.17
C LEU A 84 -14.15 21.89 15.66
N GLU A 85 -13.67 20.89 16.40
CA GLU A 85 -13.30 20.98 17.82
C GLU A 85 -11.88 21.53 18.04
N GLY A 86 -11.12 21.78 16.97
CA GLY A 86 -9.82 22.47 17.04
C GLY A 86 -8.72 21.64 17.71
N GLU A 87 -8.91 20.33 17.78
CA GLU A 87 -7.93 19.41 18.34
C GLU A 87 -6.83 19.19 17.31
N LYS A 88 -5.65 19.72 17.64
CA LYS A 88 -4.45 19.58 16.82
C LYS A 88 -3.96 18.14 17.01
N ILE A 89 -4.44 17.23 16.17
CA ILE A 89 -3.91 15.87 16.12
C ILE A 89 -2.46 16.03 15.68
N ASP A 90 -1.51 15.79 16.59
CA ASP A 90 -0.08 15.71 16.29
C ASP A 90 0.16 14.47 15.43
N SER A 91 -0.22 14.55 14.15
CA SER A 91 -0.10 13.44 13.21
C SER A 91 1.34 13.29 12.75
N CYS A 92 1.78 12.05 12.60
CA CYS A 92 3.07 11.73 11.99
C CYS A 92 3.10 12.09 10.48
N ALA A 93 1.94 12.29 9.86
CA ALA A 93 1.81 12.66 8.46
C ALA A 93 2.06 14.16 8.24
N PRO A 94 2.80 14.55 7.18
CA PRO A 94 3.01 15.96 6.85
C PRO A 94 1.68 16.66 6.57
N ASP A 95 1.59 17.97 6.86
CA ASP A 95 0.35 18.77 6.74
C ASP A 95 -0.32 18.70 5.35
N CYS A 96 0.41 18.34 4.29
CA CYS A 96 -0.12 18.12 2.95
C CYS A 96 -0.94 16.82 2.79
N TRP A 97 -0.98 15.96 3.80
CA TRP A 97 -1.65 14.65 3.79
C TRP A 97 -3.09 14.69 4.32
N GLN A 98 -3.64 15.86 4.62
CA GLN A 98 -4.96 16.00 5.27
C GLN A 98 -6.14 15.34 4.51
N ASN A 99 -5.99 15.02 3.22
CA ASN A 99 -6.99 14.30 2.43
C ASN A 99 -6.52 12.90 2.03
N THR A 100 -6.84 11.90 2.86
CA THR A 100 -6.52 10.49 2.61
C THR A 100 -7.11 9.98 1.29
N ALA A 101 -8.28 10.45 0.87
CA ALA A 101 -8.89 10.04 -0.39
C ALA A 101 -8.01 10.42 -1.60
N THR A 102 -7.51 11.66 -1.62
CA THR A 102 -6.58 12.13 -2.66
C THR A 102 -5.27 11.34 -2.66
N GLN A 103 -4.76 10.95 -1.49
CA GLN A 103 -3.54 10.14 -1.41
C GLN A 103 -3.74 8.72 -1.96
N VAL A 104 -4.92 8.13 -1.70
CA VAL A 104 -5.30 6.84 -2.29
C VAL A 104 -5.47 6.95 -3.80
N GLU A 105 -6.08 8.02 -4.31
CA GLU A 105 -6.19 8.30 -5.76
C GLU A 105 -4.81 8.41 -6.43
N TYR A 106 -3.85 9.09 -5.78
CA TYR A 106 -2.48 9.17 -6.28
C TYR A 106 -1.79 7.81 -6.33
N ALA A 107 -1.94 7.00 -5.27
CA ALA A 107 -1.42 5.63 -5.25
C ALA A 107 -2.02 4.79 -6.39
N GLN A 108 -3.34 4.89 -6.61
CA GLN A 108 -4.02 4.19 -7.72
C GLN A 108 -3.50 4.63 -9.08
N ALA A 109 -3.37 5.93 -9.32
CA ALA A 109 -2.84 6.46 -10.57
C ALA A 109 -1.40 6.01 -10.84
N LEU A 110 -0.56 5.99 -9.80
CA LEU A 110 0.81 5.46 -9.88
C LEU A 110 0.83 3.96 -10.20
N THR A 111 0.00 3.16 -9.52
CA THR A 111 -0.10 1.72 -9.80
C THR A 111 -0.54 1.46 -11.24
N GLN A 112 -1.53 2.20 -11.75
CA GLN A 112 -1.96 2.11 -13.15
C GLN A 112 -0.85 2.50 -14.14
N ALA A 113 -0.08 3.55 -13.84
CA ALA A 113 1.04 3.97 -14.68
C ALA A 113 2.15 2.91 -14.72
N ILE A 114 2.47 2.28 -13.58
CA ILE A 114 3.44 1.18 -13.49
C ILE A 114 2.94 -0.06 -14.24
N GLN A 115 1.66 -0.39 -14.11
CA GLN A 115 1.03 -1.53 -14.79
C GLN A 115 0.95 -1.34 -16.30
N GLY A 116 0.74 -0.10 -16.77
CA GLY A 116 0.61 0.24 -18.19
C GLY A 116 1.85 -0.07 -19.04
N GLY A 117 3.02 -0.24 -18.42
CA GLY A 117 4.24 -0.69 -19.11
C GLY A 117 4.79 0.29 -20.17
N THR A 118 4.30 1.54 -20.18
CA THR A 118 4.75 2.58 -21.12
C THR A 118 5.98 3.36 -20.64
N LEU A 119 6.43 3.10 -19.42
CA LEU A 119 7.52 3.81 -18.76
C LEU A 119 8.86 3.16 -19.11
N SER A 120 9.96 3.94 -19.02
CA SER A 120 11.29 3.36 -19.09
C SER A 120 11.60 2.61 -17.78
N ALA A 121 12.43 1.57 -17.83
CA ALA A 121 12.76 0.76 -16.65
C ALA A 121 13.30 1.60 -15.47
N SER A 122 14.06 2.67 -15.74
CA SER A 122 14.53 3.57 -14.70
C SER A 122 13.40 4.36 -14.04
N VAL A 123 12.44 4.86 -14.83
CA VAL A 123 11.31 5.63 -14.32
C VAL A 123 10.35 4.72 -13.56
N GLU A 124 10.07 3.54 -14.11
CA GLU A 124 9.22 2.54 -13.47
C GLU A 124 9.75 2.18 -12.08
N LYS A 125 11.06 1.86 -11.97
CA LYS A 125 11.68 1.55 -10.68
C LYS A 125 11.55 2.68 -9.66
N THR A 126 11.77 3.92 -10.09
CA THR A 126 11.61 5.10 -9.22
C THR A 126 10.17 5.29 -8.78
N LEU A 127 9.20 5.13 -9.69
CA LEU A 127 7.78 5.26 -9.36
C LEU A 127 7.28 4.13 -8.48
N THR A 128 7.80 2.91 -8.63
CA THR A 128 7.49 1.78 -7.74
C THR A 128 7.99 2.04 -6.32
N GLY A 129 9.20 2.62 -6.17
CA GLY A 129 9.70 3.06 -4.86
C GLY A 129 8.85 4.16 -4.24
N LEU A 130 8.45 5.17 -5.03
CA LEU A 130 7.55 6.22 -4.56
C LEU A 130 6.18 5.65 -4.12
N LEU A 131 5.62 4.73 -4.91
CA LEU A 131 4.36 4.06 -4.58
C LEU A 131 4.47 3.32 -3.25
N HIS A 132 5.58 2.61 -3.01
CA HIS A 132 5.85 1.97 -1.73
C HIS A 132 5.83 2.96 -0.56
N ASP A 133 6.57 4.06 -0.68
CA ASP A 133 6.65 5.07 0.38
C ASP A 133 5.27 5.72 0.65
N MET A 134 4.50 5.97 -0.41
CA MET A 134 3.15 6.52 -0.27
C MET A 134 2.19 5.55 0.42
N VAL A 135 2.20 4.28 0.04
CA VAL A 135 1.35 3.25 0.64
C VAL A 135 1.75 3.01 2.10
N TRP A 136 3.05 3.05 2.41
CA TRP A 136 3.54 2.93 3.78
C TRP A 136 3.03 4.08 4.67
N LEU A 137 3.12 5.33 4.19
CA LEU A 137 2.59 6.50 4.90
C LEU A 137 1.05 6.44 5.05
N LEU A 138 0.33 5.93 4.04
CA LEU A 138 -1.11 5.66 4.16
C LEU A 138 -1.41 4.68 5.30
N ALA A 139 -0.64 3.60 5.41
CA ALA A 139 -0.85 2.60 6.45
C ALA A 139 -0.55 3.14 7.85
N GLU A 140 0.50 3.94 8.00
CA GLU A 140 0.80 4.59 9.28
C GLU A 140 -0.28 5.61 9.67
N PHE A 141 -0.80 6.39 8.71
CA PHE A 141 -1.93 7.28 8.97
C PHE A 141 -3.20 6.53 9.40
N VAL A 142 -3.52 5.42 8.74
CA VAL A 142 -4.65 4.56 9.11
C VAL A 142 -4.45 4.00 10.52
N ARG A 143 -3.24 3.55 10.84
CA ARG A 143 -2.88 3.05 12.17
C ARG A 143 -3.08 4.12 13.24
N GLU A 144 -2.59 5.34 13.00
CA GLU A 144 -2.76 6.48 13.90
C GLU A 144 -4.25 6.81 14.12
N SER A 145 -5.03 6.90 13.04
CA SER A 145 -6.47 7.20 13.12
C SER A 145 -7.27 6.15 13.90
N SER A 146 -6.88 4.87 13.83
CA SER A 146 -7.53 3.79 14.57
C SER A 146 -7.27 3.86 16.08
N VAL A 147 -6.09 4.36 16.49
CA VAL A 147 -5.71 4.54 17.91
C VAL A 147 -6.47 5.70 18.53
N THR A 148 -6.59 6.83 17.80
CA THR A 148 -7.35 7.99 18.27
C THR A 148 -8.84 7.68 18.46
N GLN A 149 -9.40 6.77 17.67
CA GLN A 149 -10.81 6.38 17.78
C GLN A 149 -11.11 5.46 18.99
N ALA A 150 -10.09 4.82 19.57
CA ALA A 150 -10.21 3.91 20.71
C ALA A 150 -9.98 4.58 22.08
N ALA A 151 -9.53 5.83 22.10
CA ALA A 151 -9.28 6.64 23.30
C ALA A 151 -10.47 7.54 23.64
#